data_AF-A0A838GUL7-F1
#
_entry.id   AF-A0A838GUL7-F1
#
_cell.length_a   1.000
_cell.length_b   1.000
_cell.length_c   1.000
_cell.angle_alpha   90.00
_cell.angle_beta   90.00
_cell.angle_gamma   90.00
#
_symmetry.space_group_name_H-M   'P 1'
#
loop_
_entity.id
_entity.type
_entity.pdbx_description
1 polymer ?
#
loop_
_entity_poly.entity_id
_entity_poly.type
_entity_poly.pdbx_seq_one_letter_code
_entity_poly.pdbx_strand_id
1 'polypeptide(L)'
;MTLDGFDLDEAAALVHRLTQQLAVEVAAVVPVVAGRFQAPLLIGTGTSCSVGATPAQVFRPALWMGAAAVVLAHNHVTESGGPTPANAAVTRRLVAAGAVLGVPLVAHVVAERSRWFDCLETIASPRRYPATPQSLA
;
A
#
# COMPACT_ATOMS: atom_id res chain seq x y z
N MET A 1 -13.69 2.26 -3.99
CA MET A 1 -13.40 3.26 -5.06
C MET A 1 -12.62 2.56 -6.16
N THR A 2 -12.98 2.73 -7.43
CA THR A 2 -12.22 2.15 -8.56
C THR A 2 -11.17 3.12 -9.09
N LEU A 3 -9.89 2.72 -9.08
CA LEU A 3 -8.79 3.39 -9.78
C LEU A 3 -8.34 2.47 -10.91
N ASP A 4 -8.45 2.91 -12.17
CA ASP A 4 -8.04 2.16 -13.38
C ASP A 4 -8.60 0.71 -13.46
N GLY A 5 -9.82 0.49 -12.96
CA GLY A 5 -10.48 -0.82 -12.95
C GLY A 5 -10.16 -1.70 -11.73
N PHE A 6 -9.37 -1.19 -10.77
CA PHE A 6 -9.05 -1.89 -9.51
C PHE A 6 -9.96 -1.42 -8.38
N ASP A 7 -10.64 -2.34 -7.70
CA ASP A 7 -11.44 -2.02 -6.51
C ASP A 7 -10.55 -1.82 -5.28
N LEU A 8 -10.26 -0.55 -4.97
CA LEU A 8 -9.43 -0.21 -3.82
C LEU A 8 -10.09 -0.54 -2.48
N ASP A 9 -11.42 -0.65 -2.42
CA ASP A 9 -12.11 -1.03 -1.19
C ASP A 9 -11.87 -2.52 -0.92
N GLU A 10 -11.88 -3.34 -1.98
CA GLU A 10 -11.52 -4.76 -1.89
C GLU A 10 -10.04 -4.94 -1.48
N ALA A 11 -9.13 -4.18 -2.09
CA ALA A 11 -7.71 -4.21 -1.72
C ALA A 11 -7.49 -3.76 -0.26
N ALA A 12 -8.12 -2.65 0.14
CA ALA A 12 -8.04 -2.14 1.51
C ALA A 12 -8.65 -3.14 2.50
N ALA A 13 -9.79 -3.76 2.19
CA ALA A 13 -10.42 -4.77 3.04
C ALA A 13 -9.55 -6.04 3.15
N LEU A 14 -8.94 -6.49 2.06
CA LEU A 14 -8.04 -7.65 2.04
C LEU A 14 -6.80 -7.39 2.91
N VAL A 15 -6.18 -6.22 2.74
CA VAL A 15 -5.05 -5.76 3.55
C VAL A 15 -5.43 -5.61 5.01
N HIS A 16 -6.57 -4.98 5.29
CA HIS A 16 -7.07 -4.79 6.63
C HIS A 16 -7.25 -6.14 7.32
N ARG A 17 -7.93 -7.10 6.69
CA ARG A 17 -8.07 -8.47 7.24
C ARG A 17 -6.72 -9.11 7.58
N LEU A 18 -5.70 -8.89 6.75
CA LEU A 18 -4.38 -9.49 6.96
C LEU A 18 -3.52 -8.78 8.01
N THR A 19 -3.71 -7.47 8.19
CA THR A 19 -2.82 -6.64 9.02
C THR A 19 -3.41 -6.27 10.38
N GLN A 20 -4.73 -6.31 10.56
CA GLN A 20 -5.38 -5.95 11.82
C GLN A 20 -5.14 -6.91 12.97
N GLN A 21 -4.85 -8.17 12.67
CA GLN A 21 -4.62 -9.19 13.71
C GLN A 21 -3.16 -9.22 14.18
N LEU A 22 -2.30 -8.39 13.59
CA LEU A 22 -0.87 -8.43 13.82
C LEU A 22 -0.46 -7.20 14.64
N ALA A 23 0.10 -7.43 15.82
CA ALA A 23 0.63 -6.39 16.72
C ALA A 23 1.95 -5.75 16.20
N VAL A 24 2.23 -5.89 14.91
CA VAL A 24 3.43 -5.41 14.21
C VAL A 24 3.02 -4.73 12.90
N GLU A 25 3.81 -3.75 12.45
CA GLU A 25 3.64 -3.19 11.11
C GLU A 25 3.99 -4.26 10.09
N VAL A 26 3.05 -4.55 9.19
CA VAL A 26 3.21 -5.52 8.12
C VAL A 26 3.12 -4.81 6.79
N ALA A 27 4.13 -4.94 5.93
CA ALA A 27 4.00 -4.54 4.53
C ALA A 27 3.62 -5.74 3.68
N ALA A 28 2.54 -5.61 2.92
CA ALA A 28 2.12 -6.59 1.93
C ALA A 28 2.12 -5.97 0.53
N VAL A 29 2.41 -6.80 -0.46
CA VAL A 29 2.20 -6.46 -1.87
C VAL A 29 1.04 -7.27 -2.40
N VAL A 30 0.11 -6.60 -3.06
CA VAL A 30 -0.96 -7.24 -3.82
C VAL A 30 -0.65 -7.04 -5.31
N PRO A 31 -0.13 -8.07 -5.99
CA PRO A 31 0.07 -8.03 -7.43
C PRO A 31 -1.28 -8.06 -8.13
N VAL A 32 -1.37 -7.34 -9.25
CA VAL A 32 -2.54 -7.41 -10.11
C VAL A 32 -2.19 -8.11 -11.41
N VAL A 33 -2.85 -9.22 -11.70
CA VAL A 33 -2.67 -10.01 -12.92
C VAL A 33 -4.01 -10.07 -13.65
N ALA A 34 -4.02 -9.64 -14.91
CA ALA A 34 -5.24 -9.57 -15.74
C ALA A 34 -6.44 -8.88 -15.04
N GLY A 35 -6.18 -7.78 -14.32
CA GLY A 35 -7.22 -7.01 -13.63
C GLY A 35 -7.67 -7.59 -12.28
N ARG A 36 -7.06 -8.68 -11.80
CA ARG A 36 -7.45 -9.35 -10.54
C ARG A 36 -6.36 -9.27 -9.49
N PHE A 37 -6.74 -8.92 -8.25
CA PHE A 37 -5.88 -9.00 -7.09
C PHE A 37 -5.45 -10.45 -6.84
N GLN A 38 -4.15 -10.65 -6.69
CA GLN A 38 -3.58 -11.92 -6.27
C GLN A 38 -3.50 -12.00 -4.74
N ALA A 39 -3.20 -13.20 -4.23
CA ALA A 39 -2.97 -13.38 -2.80
C ALA A 39 -1.86 -12.42 -2.31
N PRO A 40 -2.07 -11.70 -1.20
CA PRO A 40 -1.08 -10.75 -0.72
C PRO A 40 0.18 -11.46 -0.24
N LEU A 41 1.33 -10.87 -0.56
CA LEU A 41 2.63 -11.39 -0.16
C LEU A 41 3.23 -10.51 0.91
N LEU A 42 3.54 -11.13 2.05
CA LEU A 42 4.22 -10.48 3.17
C LEU A 42 5.67 -10.17 2.77
N ILE A 43 6.05 -8.88 2.76
CA ILE A 43 7.38 -8.43 2.35
C ILE A 43 8.23 -7.88 3.52
N GLY A 44 7.64 -7.71 4.70
CA GLY A 44 8.36 -7.36 5.92
C GLY A 44 7.46 -7.19 7.14
N THR A 45 8.07 -7.30 8.32
CA THR A 45 7.48 -7.04 9.65
C THR A 45 8.34 -6.00 10.38
N GLY A 46 7.74 -5.00 11.04
CA GLY A 46 8.49 -3.96 11.76
C GLY A 46 7.73 -3.30 12.91
N THR A 47 8.43 -2.44 13.66
CA THR A 47 7.86 -1.58 14.71
C THR A 47 7.88 -0.12 14.24
N SER A 48 6.68 0.39 13.93
CA SER A 48 6.25 1.79 14.02
C SER A 48 7.05 2.91 13.34
N CYS A 49 7.66 2.76 12.16
CA CYS A 49 8.00 3.90 11.26
C CYS A 49 8.88 3.58 10.04
N SER A 50 9.37 2.35 9.88
CA SER A 50 10.18 2.01 8.70
C SER A 50 10.16 0.52 8.42
N VAL A 51 9.00 -0.03 8.09
CA VAL A 51 9.07 -1.23 7.24
C VAL A 51 9.81 -0.80 5.98
N GLY A 52 11.07 -1.21 5.88
CA GLY A 52 11.99 -0.82 4.83
C GLY A 52 11.58 -1.44 3.51
N ALA A 53 10.39 -1.12 3.02
CA ALA A 53 9.83 -1.57 1.75
C ALA A 53 10.70 -1.01 0.63
N THR A 54 11.76 -1.74 0.31
CA THR A 54 12.61 -1.41 -0.81
C THR A 54 11.91 -1.78 -2.11
N PRO A 55 12.19 -1.10 -3.23
CA PRO A 55 11.70 -1.50 -4.54
C PRO A 55 11.97 -2.98 -4.84
N ALA A 56 13.13 -3.51 -4.45
CA ALA A 56 13.45 -4.92 -4.66
C ALA A 56 12.49 -5.87 -3.93
N GLN A 57 12.15 -5.58 -2.68
CA GLN A 57 11.18 -6.39 -1.93
C GLN A 57 9.77 -6.28 -2.51
N VAL A 58 9.36 -5.08 -2.92
CA VAL A 58 8.02 -4.83 -3.45
C VAL A 58 7.82 -5.45 -4.83
N PHE A 59 8.76 -5.19 -5.74
CA PHE A 59 8.58 -5.55 -7.16
C PHE A 59 9.08 -6.95 -7.50
N ARG A 60 9.99 -7.56 -6.73
CA ARG A 60 10.45 -8.94 -7.02
C ARG A 60 9.29 -9.93 -7.18
N PRO A 61 8.33 -10.05 -6.25
CA PRO A 61 7.22 -10.97 -6.43
C PRO A 61 6.30 -10.55 -7.59
N ALA A 62 6.05 -9.25 -7.76
CA ALA A 62 5.20 -8.74 -8.83
C ALA A 62 5.75 -9.08 -10.22
N LEU A 63 7.06 -8.90 -10.41
CA LEU A 63 7.76 -9.24 -11.64
C LEU A 63 7.72 -10.75 -11.90
N TRP A 64 7.94 -11.57 -10.87
CA TRP A 64 7.86 -13.04 -10.98
C TRP A 64 6.47 -13.53 -11.42
N MET A 65 5.41 -12.83 -11.04
CA MET A 65 4.03 -13.17 -11.40
C MET A 65 3.55 -12.51 -12.70
N GLY A 66 4.38 -11.70 -13.37
CA GLY A 66 3.95 -10.93 -14.55
C GLY A 66 2.83 -9.93 -14.20
N ALA A 67 2.87 -9.35 -13.00
CA ALA A 67 1.87 -8.40 -12.55
C ALA A 67 1.91 -7.11 -13.38
N ALA A 68 0.73 -6.61 -13.72
CA ALA A 68 0.54 -5.34 -14.42
C ALA A 68 0.63 -4.13 -13.49
N ALA A 69 0.48 -4.34 -12.17
CA ALA A 69 0.57 -3.29 -11.15
C ALA A 69 0.81 -3.91 -9.76
N VAL A 70 1.17 -3.05 -8.80
CA VAL A 70 1.26 -3.40 -7.37
C VAL A 70 0.48 -2.44 -6.48
N VAL A 71 -0.12 -2.99 -5.44
CA VAL A 71 -0.57 -2.23 -4.26
C VAL A 71 0.40 -2.52 -3.13
N LEU A 72 0.96 -1.48 -2.52
CA LEU A 72 1.65 -1.59 -1.23
C LEU A 72 0.65 -1.32 -0.13
N ALA A 73 0.70 -2.08 0.95
CA ALA A 73 -0.09 -1.74 2.10
C ALA A 73 0.54 -2.10 3.43
N HIS A 74 0.28 -1.28 4.45
CA HIS A 74 0.69 -1.55 5.83
C HIS A 74 -0.29 -0.99 6.85
N ASN A 75 -0.25 -1.56 8.05
CA ASN A 75 -0.97 -1.06 9.22
C ASN A 75 -0.08 -0.14 10.06
N HIS A 76 -0.67 0.88 10.69
CA HIS A 76 -0.09 1.57 11.84
C HIS A 76 -0.70 1.01 13.11
N VAL A 77 0.15 0.49 14.02
CA VAL A 77 -0.32 -0.04 15.32
C VAL A 77 -0.85 1.09 16.23
N THR A 78 -0.38 2.33 16.01
CA THR A 78 -0.86 3.52 16.72
C THR A 78 -2.07 4.13 15.99
N GLU A 79 -3.21 4.21 16.68
CA GLU A 79 -4.55 4.56 16.17
C GLU A 79 -4.76 6.01 15.70
N SER A 80 -3.70 6.81 15.58
CA SER A 80 -3.84 8.24 15.32
C SER A 80 -2.58 8.77 14.63
N GLY A 81 -2.52 8.65 13.30
CA GLY A 81 -1.37 9.23 12.58
C GLY A 81 -1.53 9.46 11.09
N GLY A 82 -2.42 8.74 10.38
CA GLY A 82 -2.47 8.81 8.92
C GLY A 82 -1.10 8.56 8.24
N PRO A 83 -0.93 8.94 6.97
CA PRO A 83 0.34 8.80 6.28
C PRO A 83 1.43 9.72 6.88
N THR A 84 2.56 9.13 7.25
CA THR A 84 3.71 9.88 7.78
C THR A 84 4.60 10.42 6.64
N PRO A 85 5.51 11.38 6.91
CA PRO A 85 6.54 11.78 5.95
C PRO A 85 7.40 10.61 5.45
N ALA A 86 7.65 9.60 6.31
CA ALA A 86 8.35 8.38 5.93
C ALA A 86 7.54 7.54 4.92
N ASN A 87 6.22 7.43 5.11
CA ASN A 87 5.34 6.78 4.14
C ASN A 87 5.42 7.49 2.77
N ALA A 88 5.36 8.83 2.75
CA ALA A 88 5.47 9.61 1.52
C ALA A 88 6.81 9.40 0.79
N ALA A 89 7.93 9.32 1.53
CA ALA A 89 9.24 9.05 0.96
C ALA A 89 9.32 7.66 0.31
N VAL A 90 8.77 6.63 0.97
CA VAL A 90 8.65 5.28 0.43
C VAL A 90 7.77 5.28 -0.84
N THR A 91 6.61 5.92 -0.80
CA THR A 91 5.70 6.01 -1.96
C THR A 91 6.41 6.60 -3.17
N ARG A 92 7.11 7.74 -3.01
CA ARG A 92 7.85 8.38 -4.12
C ARG A 92 8.91 7.47 -4.72
N ARG A 93 9.67 6.76 -3.88
CA ARG A 93 10.70 5.83 -4.32
C ARG A 93 10.10 4.66 -5.12
N LEU A 94 8.95 4.14 -4.69
CA LEU A 94 8.27 3.04 -5.36
C LEU A 94 7.61 3.47 -6.66
N VAL A 95 7.01 4.67 -6.72
CA VAL A 95 6.50 5.26 -7.97
C VAL A 95 7.61 5.37 -9.01
N ALA A 96 8.76 5.92 -8.62
CA ALA A 96 9.90 6.06 -9.53
C ALA A 96 10.42 4.70 -10.01
N ALA A 97 10.55 3.71 -9.12
CA ALA A 97 10.99 2.37 -9.49
C ALA A 97 9.97 1.64 -10.39
N GLY A 98 8.67 1.76 -10.09
CA GLY A 98 7.61 1.16 -10.89
C GLY A 98 7.56 1.69 -12.32
N ALA A 99 7.82 2.99 -12.51
CA ALA A 99 7.94 3.60 -13.83
C ALA A 99 9.11 3.00 -14.64
N VAL A 100 10.26 2.74 -14.00
CA VAL A 100 11.41 2.10 -14.66
C VAL A 100 11.12 0.63 -15.00
N LEU A 101 10.42 -0.07 -14.12
CA LEU A 101 10.13 -1.51 -14.26
C LEU A 101 8.92 -1.82 -15.15
N GLY A 102 8.12 -0.81 -15.52
CA GLY A 102 6.86 -1.01 -16.24
C GLY A 102 5.74 -1.62 -15.38
N VAL A 103 5.86 -1.55 -14.05
CA VAL A 103 4.88 -2.05 -13.09
C VAL A 103 4.52 -0.90 -12.13
N PRO A 104 3.44 -0.15 -12.38
CA PRO A 104 3.07 0.99 -11.54
C PRO A 104 2.65 0.57 -10.12
N LEU A 105 2.96 1.44 -9.14
CA LEU A 105 2.31 1.44 -7.83
C LEU A 105 0.97 2.18 -7.97
N VAL A 106 -0.14 1.46 -7.83
CA VAL A 106 -1.50 2.02 -8.04
C VAL A 106 -2.17 2.46 -6.74
N ALA A 107 -1.70 1.99 -5.59
CA ALA A 107 -2.12 2.48 -4.29
C ALA A 107 -1.06 2.17 -3.22
N HIS A 108 -0.98 3.03 -2.21
CA HIS A 108 -0.23 2.78 -0.99
C HIS A 108 -1.16 2.92 0.21
N VAL A 109 -1.79 1.80 0.59
CA VAL A 109 -2.83 1.76 1.61
C VAL A 109 -2.20 1.73 3.00
N VAL A 110 -2.54 2.73 3.80
CA VAL A 110 -2.18 2.83 5.22
C VAL A 110 -3.43 2.55 6.04
N ALA A 111 -3.54 1.35 6.62
CA ALA A 111 -4.72 0.92 7.34
C ALA A 111 -4.63 1.21 8.85
N GLU A 112 -5.73 1.71 9.41
CA GLU A 112 -5.97 1.84 10.86
C GLU A 112 -7.17 0.96 11.27
N ARG A 113 -7.59 1.02 12.54
CA ARG A 113 -8.66 0.18 13.14
C ARG A 113 -10.01 0.27 12.39
N SER A 114 -10.43 1.46 11.97
CA SER A 114 -11.76 1.69 11.38
C SER A 114 -11.73 2.51 10.09
N ARG A 115 -10.54 2.93 9.66
CA ARG A 115 -10.33 3.73 8.45
C ARG A 115 -9.00 3.42 7.80
N TRP A 116 -8.82 3.90 6.57
CA TRP A 116 -7.56 3.79 5.85
C TRP A 116 -7.27 5.04 5.02
N PHE A 117 -6.03 5.17 4.59
CA PHE A 117 -5.54 6.29 3.78
C PHE A 117 -4.79 5.78 2.56
N ASP A 118 -4.87 6.48 1.43
CA ASP A 118 -3.95 6.29 0.32
C ASP A 118 -2.81 7.31 0.38
N CYS A 119 -1.60 6.82 0.65
CA CYS A 119 -0.40 7.66 0.64
C CYS A 119 -0.03 8.11 -0.78
N LEU A 120 -0.47 7.39 -1.82
CA LEU A 120 -0.27 7.80 -3.21
C LEU A 120 -1.07 9.06 -3.54
N GLU A 121 -2.37 9.10 -3.19
CA GLU A 121 -3.18 10.32 -3.28
C GLU A 121 -2.55 11.49 -2.50
N THR A 122 -2.02 11.19 -1.30
CA THR A 122 -1.39 12.19 -0.44
C THR A 122 -0.21 12.90 -1.12
N ILE A 123 0.65 12.16 -1.83
CA ILE A 123 1.80 12.76 -2.52
C ILE A 123 1.40 13.42 -3.85
N ALA A 124 0.32 12.98 -4.48
CA ALA A 124 -0.22 13.58 -5.70
C ALA A 124 -0.94 14.90 -5.45
N SER A 125 -1.55 15.07 -4.27
CA SER A 125 -2.27 16.29 -3.86
C SER A 125 -1.81 16.79 -2.48
N PRO A 126 -0.63 17.45 -2.37
CA PRO A 126 -0.08 17.89 -1.08
C PRO A 126 -0.97 18.86 -0.29
N ARG A 127 -1.86 19.60 -0.98
CA ARG A 127 -2.84 20.51 -0.35
C ARG A 127 -3.95 19.78 0.42
N ARG A 128 -4.09 18.47 0.25
CA ARG A 128 -5.04 17.61 0.95
C ARG A 128 -4.34 16.75 2.02
N TYR A 129 -3.28 17.26 2.65
CA TYR A 129 -2.59 16.54 3.72
C TYR A 129 -3.23 16.78 5.10
N PRO A 130 -3.47 15.74 5.93
CA PRO A 130 -3.41 14.31 5.56
C PRO A 130 -4.57 13.93 4.63
N ALA A 131 -4.38 12.90 3.80
CA ALA A 131 -5.42 12.43 2.88
C ALA A 131 -6.74 12.14 3.59
N THR A 132 -7.85 12.27 2.87
CA THR A 132 -9.16 12.03 3.46
C THR A 132 -9.29 10.55 3.82
N PRO A 133 -9.54 10.20 5.10
CA PRO A 133 -9.69 8.81 5.49
C PRO A 133 -10.92 8.21 4.84
N GLN A 134 -10.79 6.97 4.38
CA GLN A 134 -11.88 6.16 3.86
C GLN A 134 -12.33 5.17 4.93
N SER A 135 -13.64 4.96 5.06
CA SER A 135 -14.19 4.00 6.03
C SER A 135 -13.81 2.58 5.61
N LEU A 136 -13.45 1.75 6.60
CA LEU A 136 -13.45 0.30 6.40
C LEU A 136 -14.90 -0.20 6.53
N ALA A 137 -15.40 -0.86 5.47
CA ALA A 137 -16.71 -1.50 5.45
C ALA A 137 -16.62 -2.93 6.02
#